data_AF-A0A953Z5R7-F1
#
_entry.id   AF-A0A953Z5R7-F1
#
_cell.length_a   1.000
_cell.length_b   1.000
_cell.length_c   1.000
_cell.angle_alpha   90.00
_cell.angle_beta   90.00
_cell.angle_gamma   90.00
#
_symmetry.space_group_name_H-M   'P 1'
#
loop_
_entity.id
_entity.type
_entity.pdbx_description
1 polymer ?
#
loop_
_entity_poly.entity_id
_entity_poly.type
_entity_poly.pdbx_seq_one_letter_code
_entity_poly.pdbx_strand_id
1 'polypeptide(L)'
;MRNTAITTLVCLLLASAADAQSRDRVRQEVLEKQRLMREGKLVRANVRVTVRLHNGSRMKGVVKGGRFIERIDGCEFVEAQKPGPNAGLRLWYYDDTDSYIFLPYRSVKHYKIGERLTDAEVSAIAKRIAESRQQAEEQRKQNLAKSQAQKQAEKNEKQEPAKPATEVESALSAEQKKLLADYPPSAGWGLDKLQELERRKINVGVYPNEIEARFIENFAAWNEAYEISKAEQELSKIESQPSSESTERKPTEAPVRTPPAPTPVPSPLPIPAPLPGG
;
A
#
# COMPACT_ATOMS: atom_id res chain seq x y z
N MET A 1 -7.00 -44.40 -58.97
CA MET A 1 -6.88 -43.82 -57.61
C MET A 1 -5.83 -42.69 -57.56
N ARG A 2 -6.01 -41.59 -58.34
CA ARG A 2 -5.06 -40.45 -58.37
C ARG A 2 -5.71 -39.05 -58.30
N ASN A 3 -7.03 -38.95 -58.13
CA ASN A 3 -7.74 -37.66 -58.16
C ASN A 3 -8.14 -37.09 -56.78
N THR A 4 -7.90 -37.79 -55.68
CA THR A 4 -8.29 -37.33 -54.33
C THR A 4 -7.23 -36.48 -53.62
N ALA A 5 -5.98 -36.46 -54.10
CA ALA A 5 -4.90 -35.71 -53.44
C ALA A 5 -4.80 -34.24 -53.87
N ILE A 6 -5.31 -33.87 -55.05
CA ILE A 6 -5.21 -32.51 -55.59
C ILE A 6 -6.26 -31.58 -54.96
N THR A 7 -7.45 -32.09 -54.62
CA THR A 7 -8.53 -31.28 -54.05
C THR A 7 -8.22 -30.76 -52.65
N THR A 8 -7.52 -31.53 -51.82
CA THR A 8 -7.17 -31.15 -50.44
C THR A 8 -6.13 -30.02 -50.38
N LEU A 9 -5.21 -29.97 -51.35
CA LEU A 9 -4.17 -28.94 -51.40
C LEU A 9 -4.72 -27.55 -51.78
N VAL A 10 -5.75 -27.50 -52.65
CA VAL A 10 -6.40 -26.25 -53.06
C VAL A 10 -7.24 -25.64 -51.92
N CYS A 11 -7.92 -26.47 -51.12
CA CYS A 11 -8.67 -25.97 -49.96
C CYS A 11 -7.76 -25.37 -48.87
N LEU A 12 -6.54 -25.88 -48.67
CA LEU A 12 -5.61 -25.35 -47.67
C LEU A 12 -5.03 -23.98 -48.08
N LEU A 13 -4.80 -23.76 -49.37
CA LEU A 13 -4.31 -22.47 -49.89
C LEU A 13 -5.38 -21.37 -49.85
N LEU A 14 -6.66 -21.72 -50.05
CA LEU A 14 -7.75 -20.75 -50.01
C LEU A 14 -8.07 -20.27 -48.57
N ALA A 15 -7.92 -21.13 -47.56
CA ALA A 15 -8.11 -20.73 -46.16
C ALA A 15 -7.05 -19.71 -45.68
N SER A 16 -5.79 -19.85 -46.12
CA SER A 16 -4.71 -18.92 -45.77
C SER A 16 -4.90 -17.52 -46.38
N ALA A 17 -5.54 -17.40 -47.55
CA ALA A 17 -5.74 -16.11 -48.21
C ALA A 17 -6.84 -15.29 -47.53
N ALA A 18 -7.90 -15.93 -47.02
CA ALA A 18 -8.97 -15.28 -46.28
C ALA A 18 -8.48 -14.68 -44.94
N ASP A 19 -7.61 -15.41 -44.23
CA ASP A 19 -7.00 -14.92 -42.99
C ASP A 19 -6.06 -13.73 -43.21
N ALA A 20 -5.32 -13.71 -44.33
CA ALA A 20 -4.44 -12.59 -44.67
C ALA A 20 -5.24 -11.30 -44.94
N GLN A 21 -6.31 -11.39 -45.73
CA GLN A 21 -7.19 -10.25 -46.01
C GLN A 21 -7.86 -9.69 -44.74
N SER A 22 -8.27 -10.58 -43.83
CA SER A 22 -8.84 -10.18 -42.53
C SER A 22 -7.84 -9.39 -41.69
N ARG A 23 -6.57 -9.86 -41.61
CA ARG A 23 -5.51 -9.18 -40.86
C ARG A 23 -5.17 -7.81 -41.42
N ASP A 24 -5.10 -7.65 -42.75
CA ASP A 24 -4.80 -6.36 -43.37
C ASP A 24 -5.92 -5.35 -43.17
N ARG A 25 -7.19 -5.77 -43.24
CA ARG A 25 -8.33 -4.91 -42.93
C ARG A 25 -8.31 -4.43 -41.47
N VAL A 26 -8.06 -5.34 -40.53
CA VAL A 26 -7.90 -5.01 -39.11
C VAL A 26 -6.74 -4.05 -38.91
N ARG A 27 -5.61 -4.24 -39.60
CA ARG A 27 -4.43 -3.37 -39.50
C ARG A 27 -4.70 -1.96 -40.03
N GLN A 28 -5.39 -1.82 -41.17
CA GLN A 28 -5.80 -0.53 -41.71
C GLN A 28 -6.76 0.21 -40.79
N GLU A 29 -7.78 -0.49 -40.26
CA GLU A 29 -8.73 0.10 -39.30
C GLU A 29 -8.02 0.56 -38.01
N VAL A 30 -7.04 -0.21 -37.53
CA VAL A 30 -6.21 0.18 -36.37
C VAL A 30 -5.37 1.42 -36.68
N LEU A 31 -4.76 1.52 -37.86
CA LEU A 31 -3.94 2.67 -38.25
C LEU A 31 -4.77 3.94 -38.42
N GLU A 32 -5.92 3.85 -39.09
CA GLU A 32 -6.83 4.99 -39.26
C GLU A 32 -7.32 5.49 -37.90
N LYS A 33 -7.70 4.59 -36.99
CA LYS A 33 -8.11 4.96 -35.63
C LYS A 33 -6.96 5.50 -34.80
N GLN A 34 -5.75 4.94 -34.91
CA GLN A 34 -4.57 5.53 -34.28
C GLN A 34 -4.32 6.95 -34.77
N ARG A 35 -4.58 7.23 -36.06
CA ARG A 35 -4.55 8.57 -36.64
C ARG A 35 -5.61 9.46 -36.00
N LEU A 36 -6.89 9.03 -35.99
CA LEU A 36 -8.00 9.76 -35.37
C LEU A 36 -7.74 10.05 -33.89
N MET A 37 -7.20 9.10 -33.13
CA MET A 37 -6.87 9.30 -31.71
C MET A 37 -5.65 10.20 -31.49
N ARG A 38 -4.68 10.20 -32.42
CA ARG A 38 -3.57 11.16 -32.42
C ARG A 38 -4.08 12.58 -32.72
N GLU A 39 -5.06 12.69 -33.62
CA GLU A 39 -5.79 13.91 -33.97
C GLU A 39 -6.79 14.34 -32.88
N GLY A 40 -7.00 13.54 -31.82
CA GLY A 40 -7.97 13.83 -30.75
C GLY A 40 -9.44 13.64 -31.14
N LYS A 41 -9.75 12.93 -32.22
CA LYS A 41 -11.12 12.57 -32.60
C LYS A 41 -11.61 11.37 -31.77
N LEU A 42 -12.81 11.52 -31.17
CA LEU A 42 -13.45 10.51 -30.33
C LEU A 42 -13.60 9.17 -31.07
N VAL A 43 -12.82 8.18 -30.68
CA VAL A 43 -13.12 6.78 -30.98
C VAL A 43 -13.88 6.23 -29.79
N ARG A 44 -15.22 6.21 -29.84
CA ARG A 44 -16.11 5.70 -28.77
C ARG A 44 -15.97 4.18 -28.55
N ALA A 45 -14.77 3.72 -28.21
CA ALA A 45 -14.48 2.32 -27.95
C ALA A 45 -13.60 2.19 -26.72
N ASN A 46 -13.83 1.14 -25.94
CA ASN A 46 -12.92 0.77 -24.87
C ASN A 46 -11.68 0.12 -25.49
N VAL A 47 -10.49 0.43 -24.97
CA VAL A 47 -9.23 -0.11 -25.51
C VAL A 47 -8.29 -0.51 -24.40
N ARG A 48 -7.59 -1.63 -24.57
CA ARG A 48 -6.43 -1.99 -23.75
C ARG A 48 -5.26 -1.10 -24.13
N VAL A 49 -4.57 -0.55 -23.14
CA VAL A 49 -3.45 0.36 -23.37
C VAL A 49 -2.26 -0.11 -22.54
N THR A 50 -1.09 -0.13 -23.17
CA THR A 50 0.19 -0.25 -22.47
C THR A 50 0.90 1.10 -22.52
N VAL A 51 1.13 1.71 -21.37
CA VAL A 51 1.79 3.01 -21.23
C VAL A 51 3.21 2.79 -20.71
N ARG A 52 4.19 3.48 -21.31
CA ARG A 52 5.56 3.58 -20.82
C ARG A 52 5.80 5.00 -20.33
N LEU A 53 6.21 5.13 -19.08
CA LEU A 53 6.49 6.40 -18.44
C LEU A 53 7.93 6.86 -18.71
N HIS A 54 8.23 8.14 -18.43
CA HIS A 54 9.58 8.68 -18.55
C HIS A 54 10.60 8.02 -17.62
N ASN A 55 10.17 7.56 -16.43
CA ASN A 55 11.00 6.80 -15.50
C ASN A 55 11.29 5.35 -15.95
N GLY A 56 10.77 4.91 -17.10
CA GLY A 56 10.97 3.57 -17.64
C GLY A 56 9.90 2.55 -17.23
N SER A 57 9.08 2.84 -16.22
CA SER A 57 8.00 1.96 -15.78
C SER A 57 6.97 1.71 -16.88
N ARG A 58 6.40 0.51 -16.88
CA ARG A 58 5.39 0.08 -17.84
C ARG A 58 4.10 -0.22 -17.09
N MET A 59 3.00 0.37 -17.55
CA MET A 59 1.68 0.18 -16.99
C MET A 59 0.75 -0.38 -18.04
N LYS A 60 -0.19 -1.23 -17.63
CA LYS A 60 -1.25 -1.77 -18.49
C LYS A 60 -2.58 -1.44 -17.84
N GLY A 61 -3.57 -1.12 -18.65
CA GLY A 61 -4.92 -0.84 -18.19
C GLY A 61 -5.90 -0.71 -19.35
N VAL A 62 -7.12 -0.30 -19.02
CA VAL A 62 -8.20 -0.07 -19.99
C VAL A 62 -8.58 1.41 -19.97
N VAL A 63 -8.68 2.01 -21.15
CA VAL A 63 -9.31 3.32 -21.33
C VAL A 63 -10.77 3.08 -21.68
N LYS A 64 -11.69 3.63 -20.90
CA LYS A 64 -13.14 3.48 -21.07
C LYS A 64 -13.74 4.62 -21.89
N GLY A 65 -14.80 4.33 -22.64
CA GLY A 65 -15.64 5.34 -23.29
C GLY A 65 -14.95 6.13 -24.42
N GLY A 66 -13.77 5.70 -24.88
CA GLY A 66 -13.08 6.34 -25.99
C GLY A 66 -12.39 7.66 -25.71
N ARG A 67 -12.44 8.16 -24.47
CA ARG A 67 -11.80 9.40 -24.06
C ARG A 67 -10.34 9.13 -23.67
N PHE A 68 -9.47 9.17 -24.67
CA PHE A 68 -8.06 8.83 -24.46
C PHE A 68 -7.29 9.93 -23.73
N ILE A 69 -7.69 11.19 -23.94
CA ILE A 69 -7.07 12.36 -23.33
C ILE A 69 -8.15 13.07 -22.55
N GLU A 70 -8.01 13.07 -21.24
CA GLU A 70 -8.92 13.74 -20.32
C GLU A 70 -8.13 14.79 -19.53
N ARG A 71 -8.80 15.84 -19.07
CA ARG A 71 -8.30 16.73 -18.01
C ARG A 71 -9.28 16.72 -16.86
N ILE A 72 -8.76 16.98 -15.67
CA ILE A 72 -9.57 17.17 -14.48
C ILE A 72 -10.13 18.59 -14.53
N ASP A 73 -11.45 18.72 -14.50
CA ASP A 73 -12.17 19.99 -14.42
C ASP A 73 -13.13 19.92 -13.23
N GLY A 74 -12.67 20.43 -12.09
CA GLY A 74 -13.35 20.23 -10.80
C GLY A 74 -13.44 18.75 -10.41
N CYS A 75 -14.67 18.25 -10.28
CA CYS A 75 -14.96 16.85 -9.93
C CYS A 75 -15.13 15.94 -11.15
N GLU A 76 -15.08 16.49 -12.37
CA GLU A 76 -15.36 15.76 -13.60
C GLU A 76 -14.13 15.60 -14.49
N PHE A 77 -14.15 14.54 -15.31
CA PHE A 77 -13.16 14.32 -16.36
C PHE A 77 -13.75 14.77 -17.69
N VAL A 78 -13.22 15.87 -18.20
CA VAL A 78 -13.62 16.43 -19.50
C VAL A 78 -12.58 16.07 -20.56
N GLU A 79 -13.04 15.95 -21.80
CA GLU A 79 -12.15 15.72 -22.93
C GLU A 79 -11.18 16.90 -23.10
N ALA A 80 -9.93 16.59 -23.44
CA ALA A 80 -8.90 17.60 -23.67
C ALA A 80 -8.14 17.31 -24.97
N GLN A 81 -7.77 18.37 -25.69
CA GLN A 81 -6.89 18.26 -26.84
C GLN A 81 -5.43 18.06 -26.39
N LYS A 82 -4.64 17.33 -27.19
CA LYS A 82 -3.20 17.17 -26.99
C LYS A 82 -2.44 18.34 -27.64
N PRO A 83 -1.36 18.86 -27.01
CA PRO A 83 -0.98 18.78 -25.61
C PRO A 83 -1.52 19.98 -24.80
N GLY A 84 -2.58 19.78 -24.01
CA GLY A 84 -3.12 20.80 -23.09
C GLY A 84 -2.55 20.70 -21.65
N PRO A 85 -2.55 21.80 -20.88
CA PRO A 85 -2.23 21.76 -19.45
C PRO A 85 -3.21 20.84 -18.71
N ASN A 86 -2.71 20.07 -17.74
CA ASN A 86 -3.46 19.07 -16.95
C ASN A 86 -4.12 17.94 -17.77
N ALA A 87 -3.82 17.81 -19.06
CA ALA A 87 -4.24 16.67 -19.85
C ALA A 87 -3.48 15.40 -19.43
N GLY A 88 -4.16 14.27 -19.46
CA GLY A 88 -3.64 12.97 -19.04
C GLY A 88 -4.46 11.80 -19.59
N LEU A 89 -4.06 10.59 -19.21
CA LEU A 89 -4.77 9.36 -19.53
C LEU A 89 -5.36 8.77 -18.25
N ARG A 90 -6.65 8.44 -18.26
CA ARG A 90 -7.29 7.67 -17.19
C ARG A 90 -7.24 6.18 -17.52
N LEU A 91 -6.41 5.44 -16.79
CA LEU A 91 -6.29 3.98 -16.94
C LEU A 91 -7.09 3.29 -15.84
N TRP A 92 -8.11 2.54 -16.24
CA TRP A 92 -8.88 1.63 -15.39
C TRP A 92 -8.22 0.27 -15.31
N TYR A 93 -8.56 -0.48 -14.25
CA TYR A 93 -8.11 -1.86 -14.06
C TYR A 93 -6.59 -2.01 -14.07
N TYR A 94 -5.91 -0.99 -13.56
CA TYR A 94 -4.47 -1.07 -13.33
C TYR A 94 -4.21 -2.08 -12.21
N ASP A 95 -3.25 -2.98 -12.46
CA ASP A 95 -2.83 -4.01 -11.50
C ASP A 95 -3.98 -4.92 -11.01
N ASP A 96 -4.94 -5.21 -11.91
CA ASP A 96 -6.14 -6.01 -11.63
C ASP A 96 -6.98 -5.46 -10.45
N THR A 97 -6.93 -4.14 -10.19
CA THR A 97 -7.77 -3.48 -9.18
C THR A 97 -9.00 -2.82 -9.82
N ASP A 98 -10.13 -2.75 -9.10
CA ASP A 98 -11.32 -2.00 -9.57
C ASP A 98 -11.19 -0.51 -9.26
N SER A 99 -10.09 0.08 -9.74
CA SER A 99 -9.78 1.48 -9.58
C SER A 99 -9.27 2.07 -10.89
N TYR A 100 -9.07 3.38 -10.90
CA TYR A 100 -8.40 4.06 -11.99
C TYR A 100 -7.21 4.85 -11.47
N ILE A 101 -6.25 5.05 -12.35
CA ILE A 101 -5.15 5.99 -12.17
C ILE A 101 -5.24 7.06 -13.24
N PHE A 102 -4.97 8.32 -12.87
CA PHE A 102 -4.84 9.40 -13.83
C PHE A 102 -3.36 9.68 -14.05
N LEU A 103 -2.88 9.45 -15.28
CA LEU A 103 -1.49 9.65 -15.69
C LEU A 103 -1.35 10.98 -16.43
N PRO A 104 -0.72 12.01 -15.84
CA PRO A 104 -0.45 13.26 -16.54
C PRO A 104 0.31 12.99 -17.84
N TYR A 105 -0.09 13.63 -18.93
CA TYR A 105 0.48 13.37 -20.26
C TYR A 105 2.00 13.65 -20.29
N ARG A 106 2.46 14.64 -19.50
CA ARG A 106 3.89 14.96 -19.31
C ARG A 106 4.73 13.81 -18.75
N SER A 107 4.12 12.85 -18.05
CA SER A 107 4.81 11.70 -17.46
C SER A 107 4.89 10.52 -18.44
N VAL A 108 4.16 10.59 -19.55
CA VAL A 108 3.99 9.50 -20.52
C VAL A 108 5.00 9.66 -21.63
N LYS A 109 5.97 8.74 -21.68
CA LYS A 109 6.99 8.70 -22.74
C LYS A 109 6.43 8.14 -24.04
N HIS A 110 5.69 7.03 -23.95
CA HIS A 110 5.08 6.37 -25.10
C HIS A 110 3.88 5.55 -24.65
N TYR A 111 2.88 5.37 -25.51
CA TYR A 111 1.77 4.45 -25.25
C TYR A 111 1.49 3.61 -26.49
N LYS A 112 1.11 2.35 -26.26
CA LYS A 112 0.68 1.41 -27.28
C LYS A 112 -0.77 1.04 -27.02
N ILE A 113 -1.63 1.33 -28.00
CA ILE A 113 -3.02 0.88 -28.00
C ILE A 113 -3.02 -0.58 -28.46
N GLY A 114 -3.59 -1.44 -27.65
CA GLY A 114 -3.76 -2.86 -27.91
C GLY A 114 -5.15 -3.16 -28.47
N GLU A 115 -5.76 -4.21 -27.95
CA GLU A 115 -7.07 -4.71 -28.38
C GLU A 115 -8.20 -3.75 -28.02
N ARG A 116 -9.19 -3.68 -28.92
CA ARG A 116 -10.48 -3.06 -28.64
C ARG A 116 -11.30 -4.00 -27.77
N LEU A 117 -11.91 -3.45 -26.74
CA LEU A 117 -12.83 -4.16 -25.87
C LEU A 117 -14.26 -3.70 -26.13
N THR A 118 -15.17 -4.66 -26.19
CA THR A 118 -16.61 -4.47 -26.09
C THR A 118 -17.01 -4.16 -24.65
N ASP A 119 -18.20 -3.60 -24.45
CA ASP A 119 -18.72 -3.33 -23.10
C ASP A 119 -18.91 -4.64 -22.30
N ALA A 120 -19.25 -5.74 -22.99
CA ALA A 120 -19.35 -7.06 -22.39
C ALA A 120 -17.98 -7.56 -21.86
N GLU A 121 -16.90 -7.37 -22.61
CA GLU A 121 -15.55 -7.73 -22.16
C GLU A 121 -15.08 -6.85 -20.99
N VAL A 122 -15.40 -5.56 -21.01
CA VAL A 122 -15.10 -4.65 -19.89
C VAL A 122 -15.85 -5.07 -18.63
N SER A 123 -17.13 -5.43 -18.76
CA SER A 123 -17.94 -5.96 -17.66
C SER A 123 -17.37 -7.27 -17.12
N ALA A 124 -16.94 -8.18 -18.00
CA ALA A 124 -16.32 -9.44 -17.61
C ALA A 124 -15.00 -9.23 -16.83
N ILE A 125 -14.17 -8.25 -17.24
CA ILE A 125 -12.96 -7.88 -16.50
C ILE A 125 -13.32 -7.37 -15.09
N ALA A 126 -14.30 -6.48 -14.98
CA ALA A 126 -14.75 -5.94 -13.70
C ALA A 126 -15.26 -7.05 -12.77
N LYS A 127 -16.09 -7.96 -13.29
CA LYS A 127 -16.62 -9.11 -12.56
C LYS A 127 -15.50 -10.01 -12.05
N ARG A 128 -14.52 -10.34 -12.90
CA ARG A 128 -13.35 -11.15 -12.52
C ARG A 128 -12.55 -10.51 -11.39
N ILE A 129 -12.34 -9.20 -11.44
CA ILE A 129 -11.62 -8.46 -10.39
C ILE A 129 -12.41 -8.49 -9.08
N ALA A 130 -13.72 -8.29 -9.13
CA ALA A 130 -14.59 -8.36 -7.96
C ALA A 130 -14.57 -9.76 -7.31
N GLU A 131 -14.69 -10.82 -8.11
CA GLU A 131 -14.61 -12.21 -7.64
C GLU A 131 -13.26 -12.51 -7.00
N SER A 132 -12.15 -12.12 -7.65
CA SER A 132 -10.80 -12.29 -7.11
C SER A 132 -10.63 -11.56 -5.78
N ARG A 133 -11.19 -10.36 -5.62
CA ARG A 133 -11.15 -9.60 -4.37
C ARG A 133 -11.95 -10.29 -3.27
N GLN A 134 -13.13 -10.81 -3.56
CA GLN A 134 -13.94 -11.56 -2.60
C GLN A 134 -13.20 -12.83 -2.13
N GLN A 135 -12.59 -13.57 -3.05
CA GLN A 135 -11.79 -14.75 -2.71
C GLN A 135 -10.59 -14.40 -1.82
N ALA A 136 -9.86 -13.33 -2.14
CA ALA A 136 -8.73 -12.87 -1.33
C ALA A 136 -9.16 -12.42 0.08
N GLU A 137 -10.31 -11.76 0.21
CA GLU A 137 -10.86 -11.37 1.51
C GLU A 137 -11.27 -12.58 2.34
N GLU A 138 -11.93 -13.56 1.74
CA GLU A 138 -12.33 -14.80 2.41
C GLU A 138 -11.11 -15.59 2.88
N GLN A 139 -10.09 -15.73 2.03
CA GLN A 139 -8.82 -16.35 2.43
C GLN A 139 -8.16 -15.59 3.58
N ARG A 140 -8.18 -14.25 3.55
CA ARG A 140 -7.64 -13.43 4.64
C ARG A 140 -8.41 -13.69 5.94
N LYS A 141 -9.74 -13.74 5.92
CA LYS A 141 -10.58 -14.07 7.08
C LYS A 141 -10.27 -15.47 7.63
N GLN A 142 -10.13 -16.47 6.76
CA GLN A 142 -9.77 -17.82 7.16
C GLN A 142 -8.38 -17.89 7.80
N ASN A 143 -7.40 -17.19 7.24
CA ASN A 143 -6.04 -17.15 7.81
C ASN A 143 -6.01 -16.43 9.16
N LEU A 144 -6.76 -15.34 9.30
CA LEU A 144 -6.95 -14.64 10.58
C LEU A 144 -7.58 -15.56 11.63
N ALA A 145 -8.66 -16.26 11.28
CA ALA A 145 -9.33 -17.20 12.17
C ALA A 145 -8.39 -18.35 12.60
N LYS A 146 -7.62 -18.92 11.67
CA LYS A 146 -6.61 -19.96 11.97
C LYS A 146 -5.52 -19.44 12.91
N SER A 147 -4.99 -18.24 12.66
CA SER A 147 -3.96 -17.64 13.53
C SER A 147 -4.51 -17.35 14.93
N GLN A 148 -5.76 -16.89 15.04
CA GLN A 148 -6.41 -16.68 16.33
C GLN A 148 -6.63 -18.00 17.08
N ALA A 149 -7.08 -19.06 16.40
CA ALA A 149 -7.23 -20.38 16.99
C ALA A 149 -5.90 -20.97 17.47
N GLN A 150 -4.82 -20.80 16.70
CA GLN A 150 -3.47 -21.21 17.11
C GLN A 150 -3.00 -20.46 18.36
N LYS A 151 -3.16 -19.13 18.39
CA LYS A 151 -2.81 -18.32 19.58
C LYS A 151 -3.61 -18.73 20.83
N GLN A 152 -4.88 -19.12 20.66
CA GLN A 152 -5.70 -19.62 21.77
C GLN A 152 -5.25 -21.01 22.24
N ALA A 153 -4.90 -21.91 21.31
CA ALA A 153 -4.37 -23.22 21.64
C ALA A 153 -3.03 -23.12 22.40
N GLU A 154 -2.10 -22.29 21.91
CA GLU A 154 -0.82 -22.03 22.58
C GLU A 154 -1.00 -21.42 23.98
N LYS A 155 -2.02 -20.56 24.16
CA LYS A 155 -2.34 -19.97 25.46
C LYS A 155 -2.89 -21.00 26.44
N ASN A 156 -3.71 -21.94 25.97
CA ASN A 156 -4.25 -23.02 26.81
C ASN A 156 -3.18 -24.07 27.15
N GLU A 157 -2.27 -24.38 26.23
CA GLU A 157 -1.17 -25.32 26.47
C GLU A 157 -0.16 -24.79 27.50
N LYS A 158 0.08 -23.47 27.53
CA LYS A 158 0.88 -22.81 28.57
C LYS A 158 0.18 -22.66 29.93
N GLN A 159 -1.07 -23.08 30.07
CA GLN A 159 -1.79 -23.13 31.36
C GLN A 159 -1.76 -24.50 32.04
N GLU A 160 -0.85 -25.39 31.64
CA GLU A 160 -0.53 -26.59 32.43
C GLU A 160 0.09 -26.15 33.79
N PRO A 161 -0.36 -26.70 34.93
CA PRO A 161 -0.14 -26.13 36.25
C PRO A 161 1.34 -26.01 36.58
N ALA A 162 1.77 -24.76 36.72
CA ALA A 162 3.07 -24.38 37.24
C ALA A 162 3.38 -25.19 38.50
N LYS A 163 4.42 -26.03 38.43
CA LYS A 163 5.11 -26.51 39.63
C LYS A 163 5.49 -25.29 40.48
N PRO A 164 5.32 -25.33 41.81
CA PRO A 164 5.65 -24.21 42.68
C PRO A 164 7.13 -23.86 42.52
N ALA A 165 7.37 -22.64 42.04
CA ALA A 165 8.69 -22.05 41.89
C ALA A 165 9.35 -21.95 43.27
N THR A 166 10.41 -22.73 43.43
CA THR A 166 11.38 -22.56 44.50
C THR A 166 12.56 -21.80 43.88
N GLU A 167 12.97 -20.74 44.55
CA GLU A 167 14.16 -19.91 44.32
C GLU A 167 14.18 -18.99 43.10
N VAL A 168 13.88 -17.73 43.42
CA VAL A 168 14.19 -16.52 42.66
C VAL A 168 15.70 -16.29 42.72
N GLU A 169 16.49 -17.04 41.96
CA GLU A 169 17.85 -16.63 41.60
C GLU A 169 17.82 -15.91 40.26
N SER A 170 17.56 -14.61 40.39
CA SER A 170 18.26 -13.50 39.75
C SER A 170 18.81 -13.62 38.32
N ALA A 171 18.60 -12.51 37.63
CA ALA A 171 19.35 -11.98 36.50
C ALA A 171 18.93 -12.55 35.14
N LEU A 172 18.52 -11.60 34.29
CA LEU A 172 18.40 -11.77 32.85
C LEU A 172 19.39 -12.80 32.30
N SER A 173 18.89 -13.71 31.47
CA SER A 173 19.75 -14.72 30.83
C SER A 173 20.88 -14.05 30.04
N ALA A 174 21.99 -14.76 29.83
CA ALA A 174 23.11 -14.22 29.07
C ALA A 174 22.69 -13.73 27.65
N GLU A 175 21.71 -14.41 27.05
CA GLU A 175 21.14 -14.05 25.75
C GLU A 175 20.30 -12.77 25.82
N GLN A 176 19.48 -12.62 26.88
CA GLN A 176 18.68 -11.41 27.10
C GLN A 176 19.57 -10.19 27.34
N LYS A 177 20.64 -10.34 28.15
CA LYS A 177 21.64 -9.28 28.35
C LYS A 177 22.31 -8.88 27.04
N LYS A 178 22.65 -9.87 26.21
CA LYS A 178 23.23 -9.62 24.88
C LYS A 178 22.25 -8.89 23.96
N LEU A 179 20.97 -9.27 23.94
CA LEU A 179 19.94 -8.59 23.15
C LEU A 179 19.76 -7.13 23.57
N LEU A 180 19.75 -6.83 24.86
CA LEU A 180 19.68 -5.44 25.34
C LEU A 180 20.95 -4.64 25.02
N ALA A 181 22.11 -5.29 24.95
CA ALA A 181 23.36 -4.65 24.55
C ALA A 181 23.39 -4.34 23.04
N ASP A 182 22.91 -5.26 22.20
CA ASP A 182 22.85 -5.09 20.74
C ASP A 182 21.79 -4.06 20.32
N TYR A 183 20.67 -3.97 21.08
CA TYR A 183 19.55 -3.07 20.80
C TYR A 183 19.20 -2.21 22.03
N PRO A 184 20.04 -1.23 22.40
CA PRO A 184 19.82 -0.48 23.63
C PRO A 184 18.60 0.45 23.52
N PRO A 185 17.71 0.48 24.53
CA PRO A 185 16.50 1.33 24.52
C PRO A 185 16.84 2.82 24.47
N SER A 186 18.00 3.22 25.01
CA SER A 186 18.50 4.61 24.94
C SER A 186 18.84 5.06 23.52
N ALA A 187 19.14 4.14 22.60
CA ALA A 187 19.35 4.45 21.19
C ALA A 187 18.05 4.47 20.37
N GLY A 188 16.89 4.38 21.02
CA GLY A 188 15.58 4.40 20.37
C GLY A 188 15.15 3.05 19.81
N TRP A 189 15.81 1.95 20.19
CA TRP A 189 15.31 0.60 19.91
C TRP A 189 14.14 0.29 20.85
N GLY A 190 12.96 0.10 20.28
CA GLY A 190 11.74 -0.15 21.04
C GLY A 190 10.54 -0.35 20.13
N LEU A 191 9.34 -0.32 20.73
CA LEU A 191 8.08 -0.52 20.01
C LEU A 191 7.89 0.48 18.86
N ASP A 192 8.26 1.75 19.09
CA ASP A 192 8.17 2.81 18.08
C ASP A 192 9.08 2.51 16.87
N LYS A 193 10.27 1.95 17.12
CA LYS A 193 11.21 1.56 16.06
C LYS A 193 10.67 0.40 15.23
N LEU A 194 10.07 -0.59 15.88
CA LEU A 194 9.42 -1.71 15.20
C LEU A 194 8.33 -1.20 14.25
N GLN A 195 7.44 -0.33 14.74
CA GLN A 195 6.36 0.25 13.93
C GLN A 195 6.89 1.11 12.77
N GLU A 196 7.97 1.87 12.99
CA GLU A 196 8.65 2.62 11.94
C GLU A 196 9.14 1.70 10.81
N LEU A 197 9.79 0.60 11.16
CA LEU A 197 10.33 -0.38 10.21
C LEU A 197 9.22 -1.08 9.42
N GLU A 198 8.13 -1.48 10.08
CA GLU A 198 6.96 -2.07 9.43
C GLU A 198 6.31 -1.08 8.46
N ARG A 199 6.13 0.17 8.87
CA ARG A 199 5.59 1.24 8.01
C ARG A 199 6.49 1.49 6.81
N ARG A 200 7.82 1.50 7.01
CA ARG A 200 8.81 1.72 5.93
C ARG A 200 8.75 0.58 4.91
N LYS A 201 8.60 -0.66 5.37
CA LYS A 201 8.43 -1.84 4.53
C LYS A 201 7.17 -1.74 3.66
N ILE A 202 6.04 -1.30 4.23
CA ILE A 202 4.76 -1.20 3.52
C ILE A 202 4.75 0.00 2.55
N ASN A 203 5.15 1.18 3.01
CA ASN A 203 4.94 2.43 2.26
C ASN A 203 6.04 2.71 1.23
N VAL A 204 7.29 2.38 1.56
CA VAL A 204 8.46 2.77 0.74
C VAL A 204 9.03 1.57 -0.01
N GLY A 205 8.69 0.34 0.40
CA GLY A 205 9.24 -0.89 -0.17
C GLY A 205 10.75 -1.06 0.12
N VAL A 206 11.28 -0.31 1.08
CA VAL A 206 12.67 -0.44 1.53
C VAL A 206 12.73 -1.56 2.55
N TYR A 207 13.46 -2.63 2.20
CA TYR A 207 13.66 -3.77 3.07
C TYR A 207 14.53 -3.39 4.29
N PRO A 208 14.25 -3.94 5.48
CA PRO A 208 15.12 -3.78 6.64
C PRO A 208 16.55 -4.23 6.34
N ASN A 209 17.53 -3.54 6.91
CA ASN A 209 18.92 -4.01 6.90
C ASN A 209 19.08 -5.25 7.82
N GLU A 210 20.24 -5.90 7.81
CA GLU A 210 20.45 -7.14 8.59
C GLU A 210 20.25 -6.95 10.10
N ILE A 211 20.63 -5.79 10.65
CA ILE A 211 20.49 -5.45 12.07
C ILE A 211 19.01 -5.26 12.42
N GLU A 212 18.28 -4.48 11.62
CA GLU A 212 16.84 -4.25 11.77
C GLU A 212 16.04 -5.55 11.60
N ALA A 213 16.44 -6.42 10.67
CA ALA A 213 15.82 -7.73 10.50
C ALA A 213 15.98 -8.61 11.75
N ARG A 214 17.20 -8.69 12.29
CA ARG A 214 17.46 -9.41 13.54
C ARG A 214 16.70 -8.81 14.73
N PHE A 215 16.56 -7.48 14.80
CA PHE A 215 15.72 -6.84 15.81
C PHE A 215 14.25 -7.26 15.69
N ILE A 216 13.67 -7.24 14.49
CA ILE A 216 12.28 -7.63 14.25
C ILE A 216 12.05 -9.10 14.67
N GLU A 217 12.99 -9.99 14.35
CA GLU A 217 12.91 -11.42 14.71
C GLU A 217 13.00 -11.66 16.22
N ASN A 218 13.81 -10.87 16.93
CA ASN A 218 14.05 -11.04 18.37
C ASN A 218 13.26 -10.06 19.24
N PHE A 219 12.32 -9.29 18.68
CA PHE A 219 11.63 -8.22 19.39
C PHE A 219 10.87 -8.72 20.63
N ALA A 220 10.25 -9.90 20.57
CA ALA A 220 9.53 -10.48 21.70
C ALA A 220 10.46 -10.76 22.89
N ALA A 221 11.58 -11.43 22.66
CA ALA A 221 12.58 -11.74 23.68
C ALA A 221 13.26 -10.47 24.21
N TRP A 222 13.51 -9.48 23.32
CA TRP A 222 14.03 -8.18 23.71
C TRP A 222 13.06 -7.42 24.63
N ASN A 223 11.76 -7.43 24.31
CA ASN A 223 10.75 -6.72 25.10
C ASN A 223 10.60 -7.35 26.51
N GLU A 224 10.61 -8.67 26.61
CA GLU A 224 10.63 -9.37 27.90
C GLU A 224 11.88 -9.01 28.72
N ALA A 225 13.06 -9.03 28.09
CA ALA A 225 14.31 -8.62 28.74
C ALA A 225 14.25 -7.17 29.25
N TYR A 226 13.67 -6.27 28.44
CA TYR A 226 13.54 -4.86 28.79
C TYR A 226 12.63 -4.65 30.00
N GLU A 227 11.47 -5.32 30.05
CA GLU A 227 10.55 -5.23 31.20
C GLU A 227 11.18 -5.78 32.49
N ILE A 228 11.91 -6.90 32.42
CA ILE A 228 12.64 -7.45 33.56
C ILE A 228 13.71 -6.45 34.05
N SER A 229 14.51 -5.90 33.12
CA SER A 229 15.55 -4.93 33.46
C SER A 229 14.96 -3.64 34.06
N LYS A 230 13.81 -3.19 33.56
CA LYS A 230 13.09 -2.03 34.10
C LYS A 230 12.57 -2.30 35.51
N ALA A 231 12.01 -3.46 35.77
CA ALA A 231 11.56 -3.86 37.11
C ALA A 231 12.74 -3.94 38.10
N GLU A 232 13.88 -4.50 37.68
CA GLU A 232 15.11 -4.51 38.49
C GLU A 232 15.60 -3.09 38.80
N GLN A 233 15.56 -2.17 37.83
CA GLN A 233 15.90 -0.77 38.05
C GLN A 233 14.95 -0.08 39.03
N GLU A 234 13.65 -0.34 38.95
CA GLU A 234 12.66 0.23 39.88
C GLU A 234 12.86 -0.30 41.31
N LEU A 235 13.12 -1.60 41.47
CA LEU A 235 13.44 -2.21 42.77
C LEU A 235 14.72 -1.62 43.37
N SER A 236 15.79 -1.49 42.57
CA SER A 236 17.05 -0.91 43.04
C SER A 236 16.91 0.56 43.46
N LYS A 237 16.03 1.32 42.82
CA LYS A 237 15.71 2.71 43.23
C LYS A 237 14.99 2.76 44.56
N ILE A 238 14.09 1.82 44.83
CA ILE A 238 13.37 1.73 46.11
C ILE A 238 14.34 1.37 47.24
N GLU A 239 15.24 0.41 47.02
CA GLU A 239 16.23 0.00 48.01
C GLU A 239 17.30 1.09 48.27
N SER A 240 17.63 1.87 47.24
CA SER A 240 18.63 2.95 47.34
C SER A 240 18.07 4.28 47.89
N GLN A 241 16.76 4.40 48.14
CA GLN A 241 16.25 5.55 48.87
C GLN A 241 16.50 5.33 50.37
N PRO A 242 17.50 6.00 50.99
CA PRO A 242 17.69 5.90 52.42
C PRO A 242 16.41 6.40 53.10
N SER A 243 15.90 5.59 54.03
CA SER A 243 14.73 5.88 54.87
C SER A 243 15.00 7.10 55.76
N SER A 244 15.09 8.30 55.17
CA SER A 244 15.14 9.57 55.86
C SER A 244 13.71 10.07 56.11
N GLU A 245 12.93 9.28 56.85
CA GLU A 245 11.63 9.70 57.37
C GLU A 245 11.63 9.56 58.90
N SER A 246 12.33 10.48 59.55
CA SER A 246 12.15 10.83 60.95
C SER A 246 12.89 12.14 61.21
N THR A 247 12.32 13.30 60.84
CA THR A 247 12.41 14.56 61.61
C THR A 247 11.35 15.56 61.12
N GLU A 248 10.33 15.75 61.98
CA GLU A 248 9.75 17.06 62.32
C GLU A 248 8.83 17.78 61.32
N ARG A 249 7.53 17.58 61.55
CA ARG A 249 6.43 18.42 61.05
C ARG A 249 6.59 19.85 61.60
N LYS A 250 7.09 20.77 60.77
CA LYS A 250 6.87 22.22 60.95
C LYS A 250 5.58 22.61 60.20
N PRO A 251 4.60 23.27 60.84
CA PRO A 251 3.41 23.76 60.17
C PRO A 251 3.80 24.91 59.24
N THR A 252 3.86 24.65 57.93
CA THR A 252 4.01 25.70 56.92
C THR A 252 2.65 26.08 56.37
N GLU A 253 2.30 27.31 56.71
CA GLU A 253 1.23 28.17 56.23
C GLU A 253 0.92 27.99 54.73
N ALA A 254 -0.38 27.90 54.44
CA ALA A 254 -0.91 27.64 53.10
C ALA A 254 -0.58 28.79 52.12
N PRO A 255 0.06 28.51 50.97
CA PRO A 255 0.19 29.51 49.92
C PRO A 255 -1.16 29.69 49.22
N VAL A 256 -1.68 30.91 49.34
CA VAL A 256 -2.85 31.42 48.61
C VAL A 256 -2.66 31.16 47.11
N ARG A 257 -3.48 30.27 46.55
CA ARG A 257 -3.56 30.02 45.11
C ARG A 257 -4.11 31.26 44.42
N THR A 258 -3.25 32.05 43.80
CA THR A 258 -3.67 33.04 42.81
C THR A 258 -4.09 32.30 41.53
N PRO A 259 -5.29 32.55 40.97
CA PRO A 259 -5.73 31.91 39.74
C PRO A 259 -4.82 32.31 38.56
N PRO A 260 -4.49 31.37 37.66
CA PRO A 260 -3.71 31.67 36.47
C PRO A 260 -4.47 32.64 35.56
N ALA A 261 -3.75 33.64 35.05
CA ALA A 261 -4.28 34.63 34.12
C ALA A 261 -4.85 33.95 32.84
N PRO A 262 -5.95 34.47 32.28
CA PRO A 262 -6.54 33.93 31.06
C PRO A 262 -5.55 34.01 29.90
N THR A 263 -5.28 32.86 29.28
CA THR A 263 -4.51 32.77 28.03
C THR A 263 -5.18 33.63 26.95
N PRO A 264 -4.43 34.48 26.23
CA PRO A 264 -4.97 35.29 25.15
C PRO A 264 -5.51 34.39 24.03
N VAL A 265 -6.78 34.59 23.69
CA VAL A 265 -7.43 33.93 22.54
C VAL A 265 -6.69 34.38 21.27
N PRO A 266 -6.19 33.45 20.44
CA PRO A 266 -5.54 33.82 19.19
C PRO A 266 -6.53 34.54 18.29
N SER A 267 -6.15 35.72 17.81
CA SER A 267 -6.95 36.53 16.90
C SER A 267 -7.30 35.72 15.64
N PRO A 268 -8.56 35.79 15.15
CA PRO A 268 -8.96 35.10 13.95
C PRO A 268 -8.12 35.60 12.76
N LEU A 269 -7.62 34.66 11.97
CA LEU A 269 -6.88 34.96 10.75
C LEU A 269 -7.76 35.77 9.78
N PRO A 270 -7.19 36.76 9.08
CA PRO A 270 -7.92 37.57 8.12
C PRO A 270 -8.47 36.68 7.00
N ILE A 271 -9.78 36.79 6.78
CA ILE A 271 -10.48 36.13 5.67
C ILE A 271 -9.93 36.73 4.37
N PRO A 272 -9.42 35.92 3.43
CA PRO A 272 -8.94 36.42 2.16
C PRO A 272 -10.09 37.06 1.37
N ALA A 273 -9.85 38.26 0.85
CA ALA A 273 -10.82 39.00 0.05
C ALA A 273 -11.23 38.20 -1.20
N PRO A 274 -12.51 38.26 -1.61
CA PRO A 274 -12.97 37.63 -2.84
C PRO A 274 -12.23 38.24 -4.04
N LEU A 275 -11.69 37.36 -4.89
CA LEU A 275 -11.07 37.77 -6.15
C LEU A 275 -12.13 38.45 -7.04
N PRO A 276 -11.81 39.60 -7.66
CA PRO A 276 -12.71 40.24 -8.61
C PRO A 276 -12.91 39.32 -9.82
N GLY A 277 -14.17 39.01 -10.11
CA GLY A 277 -14.55 38.22 -11.27
C GLY A 277 -14.12 38.89 -12.57
N GLY A 278 -13.44 38.12 -13.41
CA GLY A 278 -13.19 38.40 -14.81
C GLY A 278 -13.87 37.34 -15.68
#